data_AF-A0A3M1URN5-F1
#
_entry.id   AF-A0A3M1URN5-F1
#
_cell.length_a   1.000
_cell.length_b   1.000
_cell.length_c   1.000
_cell.angle_alpha   90.00
_cell.angle_beta   90.00
_cell.angle_gamma   90.00
#
_symmetry.space_group_name_H-M   'P 1'
#
loop_
_entity.id
_entity.type
_entity.pdbx_description
1 polymer ?
#
loop_
_entity_poly.entity_id
_entity_poly.type
_entity_poly.pdbx_seq_one_letter_code
_entity_poly.pdbx_strand_id
1 'polypeptide(L)'
;MLYVFTDGHARTRLSRFFNQDDDFSQLDWDVINSKEWYNTEEDPDRKRRKQAELMVKGSVPVECIRYLLTYNEWSKTLVERMVEAENLNIPVHIKKTFYF
;
A
#
# COMPACT_ATOMS: atom_id res chain seq x y z
N MET A 1 17.32 -2.43 2.64
CA MET A 1 16.35 -1.32 2.57
C MET A 1 16.02 -0.92 4.00
N LEU A 2 16.13 0.37 4.36
CA LEU A 2 15.71 0.84 5.69
C LEU A 2 14.25 1.28 5.61
N TYR A 3 13.39 0.59 6.34
CA TYR A 3 11.97 0.89 6.41
C TYR A 3 11.50 0.95 7.86
N VAL A 4 10.34 1.57 8.04
CA VAL A 4 9.54 1.52 9.27
C VAL A 4 8.09 1.38 8.85
N PHE A 5 7.27 0.68 9.62
CA PHE A 5 5.83 0.66 9.39
C PHE A 5 5.06 0.88 10.68
N THR A 6 3.78 1.19 10.53
CA THR A 6 2.87 1.41 11.64
C THR A 6 1.63 0.52 11.56
N ASP A 7 1.09 0.12 12.71
CA ASP A 7 -0.17 -0.65 12.79
C ASP A 7 -1.45 0.16 12.53
N GLY A 8 -1.29 1.39 12.05
CA GLY A 8 -2.35 2.32 11.67
C GLY A 8 -1.79 3.69 11.34
N HIS A 9 -2.65 4.67 11.08
CA HIS A 9 -2.25 6.01 10.63
C HIS A 9 -1.15 6.64 11.51
N ALA A 10 0.04 6.90 10.96
CA ALA A 10 1.25 7.21 11.73
C ALA A 10 1.16 8.50 12.55
N ARG A 11 0.31 9.45 12.15
CA ARG A 11 0.05 10.70 12.89
C ARG A 11 -0.64 10.50 14.25
N THR A 12 -1.26 9.35 14.49
CA THR A 12 -2.02 9.12 15.74
C THR A 12 -1.12 8.57 16.84
N ARG A 13 -1.33 9.01 18.09
CA ARG A 13 -0.56 8.51 19.25
C ARG A 13 -0.83 7.04 19.59
N LEU A 14 -1.88 6.46 19.03
CA LEU A 14 -2.25 5.06 19.23
C LEU A 14 -1.45 4.11 18.34
N SER A 15 -0.89 4.62 17.23
CA SER A 15 -0.13 3.78 16.30
C SER A 15 1.26 3.46 16.85
N ARG A 16 1.63 2.20 16.74
CA ARG A 16 2.97 1.70 17.10
C ARG A 16 3.82 1.61 15.86
N PHE A 17 5.13 1.77 16.04
CA PHE A 17 6.12 1.72 14.96
C PHE A 17 6.93 0.43 15.08
N PHE A 18 7.20 -0.20 13.93
CA PHE A 18 7.90 -1.46 13.79
C PHE A 18 8.92 -1.38 12.66
N ASN A 19 9.96 -2.21 12.72
CA ASN A 19 11.02 -2.24 11.72
C ASN A 19 11.62 -3.64 11.48
N GLN A 20 10.92 -4.69 11.90
CA GLN A 20 11.28 -6.09 11.67
C GLN A 20 10.17 -6.78 10.87
N ASP A 21 10.55 -7.72 10.00
CA ASP A 21 9.58 -8.45 9.16
C ASP A 21 8.61 -9.28 10.01
N ASP A 22 9.08 -9.86 11.12
CA ASP A 22 8.25 -10.66 12.04
C ASP A 22 7.09 -9.85 12.65
N ASP A 23 7.23 -8.52 12.73
CA ASP A 23 6.19 -7.64 13.26
C ASP A 23 5.03 -7.42 12.27
N PHE A 24 5.11 -7.90 11.03
CA PHE A 24 3.97 -7.81 10.09
C PHE A 24 2.73 -8.54 10.60
N SER A 25 2.88 -9.47 11.55
CA SER A 25 1.75 -10.10 12.25
C SER A 25 0.96 -9.14 13.14
N GLN A 26 1.48 -7.93 13.42
CA GLN A 26 0.80 -6.90 14.20
C GLN A 26 -0.22 -6.09 13.38
N LEU A 27 -0.17 -6.22 12.05
CA LEU A 27 -1.11 -5.55 11.16
C LEU A 27 -2.44 -6.29 11.13
N ASP A 28 -3.55 -5.55 11.22
CA ASP A 28 -4.87 -6.12 10.95
C ASP A 28 -5.09 -6.19 9.43
N TRP A 29 -4.66 -7.30 8.85
CA TRP A 29 -4.77 -7.56 7.42
C TRP A 29 -6.23 -7.64 6.93
N ASP A 30 -7.18 -8.04 7.78
CA ASP A 30 -8.59 -8.11 7.41
C ASP A 30 -9.17 -6.70 7.24
N VAL A 31 -8.85 -5.78 8.16
CA VAL A 31 -9.24 -4.37 8.08
C VAL A 31 -8.53 -3.64 6.93
N ILE A 32 -7.23 -3.88 6.75
CA ILE A 32 -6.44 -3.29 5.66
C ILE A 32 -7.04 -3.69 4.30
N ASN A 33 -7.31 -4.98 4.08
CA ASN A 33 -7.83 -5.51 2.82
C ASN A 33 -9.34 -5.28 2.62
N SER A 34 -10.05 -4.81 3.65
CA SER A 34 -11.48 -4.51 3.57
C SER A 34 -11.78 -3.37 2.58
N LYS A 35 -13.02 -3.27 2.10
CA LYS A 35 -13.49 -2.07 1.37
C LYS A 35 -14.10 -1.01 2.28
N GLU A 36 -14.38 -1.35 3.53
CA GLU A 36 -15.02 -0.44 4.48
C GLU A 36 -13.97 0.45 5.17
N TRP A 37 -14.19 1.76 5.15
CA TRP A 37 -13.28 2.77 5.70
C TRP A 37 -13.77 3.43 6.99
N TYR A 38 -15.06 3.27 7.32
CA TYR A 38 -15.67 3.91 8.47
C TYR A 38 -15.55 3.03 9.70
N ASN A 39 -15.50 3.68 10.86
CA ASN A 39 -15.62 3.01 12.15
C ASN A 39 -17.06 2.53 12.35
N THR A 40 -17.23 1.41 13.05
CA THR A 40 -18.55 0.97 13.54
C THR A 40 -18.62 1.16 15.06
N GLU A 41 -19.79 0.95 15.66
CA GLU A 41 -19.91 0.95 17.12
C GLU A 41 -19.06 -0.17 17.76
N GLU A 42 -18.98 -1.32 17.08
CA GLU A 42 -18.21 -2.49 17.50
C GLU A 42 -16.70 -2.34 17.23
N ASP A 43 -16.32 -1.54 16.23
CA ASP A 43 -14.93 -1.29 15.85
C ASP A 43 -14.66 0.22 15.65
N PRO A 44 -14.49 0.96 16.75
CA PRO A 44 -14.29 2.41 16.73
C PRO A 44 -12.89 2.84 16.27
N ASP A 45 -11.94 1.91 16.08
CA ASP A 45 -10.54 2.19 15.68
C ASP A 45 -10.21 1.66 14.26
N ARG A 46 -11.19 1.07 13.58
CA ARG A 46 -11.04 0.47 12.24
C ARG A 46 -10.31 1.39 11.26
N LYS A 47 -10.75 2.65 11.18
CA LYS A 47 -10.22 3.62 10.22
C LYS A 47 -8.73 3.88 10.42
N ARG A 48 -8.27 3.96 11.68
CA ARG A 48 -6.84 4.15 11.97
C ARG A 48 -6.05 2.94 11.50
N ARG A 49 -6.47 1.73 11.88
CA ARG A 49 -5.77 0.46 11.55
C ARG A 49 -5.75 0.17 10.05
N LYS A 50 -6.82 0.53 9.35
CA LYS A 50 -6.89 0.48 7.87
C LYS A 50 -5.81 1.31 7.20
N GLN A 51 -5.42 2.42 7.83
CA GLN A 51 -4.41 3.35 7.35
C GLN A 51 -3.02 3.00 7.89
N ALA A 52 -2.70 1.72 8.05
CA ALA A 52 -1.34 1.27 8.31
C ALA A 52 -0.41 1.74 7.17
N GLU A 53 0.80 2.20 7.51
CA GLU A 53 1.74 2.79 6.55
C GLU A 53 3.06 2.02 6.59
N LEU A 54 3.62 1.71 5.42
CA LEU A 54 5.01 1.27 5.26
C LEU A 54 5.81 2.41 4.64
N MET A 55 6.81 2.91 5.37
CA MET A 55 7.63 4.04 4.98
C MET A 55 9.06 3.57 4.72
N VAL A 56 9.55 3.78 3.50
CA VAL A 56 10.93 3.51 3.12
C VAL A 56 11.71 4.82 3.14
N LYS A 57 12.89 4.83 3.79
CA LYS A 57 13.73 6.03 3.83
C LYS A 57 14.25 6.38 2.43
N GLY A 58 13.97 7.60 1.98
CA GLY A 58 14.43 8.11 0.68
C GLY A 58 13.45 7.77 -0.44
N SER A 59 13.58 6.58 -1.02
CA SER A 59 12.73 6.11 -2.12
C SER A 59 12.51 4.61 -2.04
N VAL A 60 11.36 4.14 -2.55
CA VAL A 60 11.10 2.71 -2.74
C VAL A 60 11.92 2.23 -3.94
N PRO A 61 12.79 1.21 -3.79
CA PRO A 61 13.51 0.62 -4.92
C PRO A 61 12.51 0.05 -5.94
N VAL A 62 12.77 0.28 -7.22
CA VAL A 62 11.86 -0.12 -8.30
C VAL A 62 11.71 -1.65 -8.37
N GLU A 63 12.74 -2.38 -7.93
CA GLU A 63 12.78 -3.84 -7.85
C GLU A 63 11.76 -4.41 -6.85
N CYS A 64 11.24 -3.58 -5.94
CA CYS A 64 10.16 -3.96 -5.02
C CYS A 64 8.77 -3.90 -5.67
N ILE A 65 8.64 -3.31 -6.86
CA ILE A 65 7.35 -3.14 -7.55
C ILE A 65 7.08 -4.35 -8.45
N ARG A 66 6.13 -5.19 -8.05
CA ARG A 66 5.79 -6.42 -8.78
C ARG A 66 4.95 -6.18 -10.04
N TYR A 67 4.04 -5.22 -10.01
CA TYR A 67 3.19 -4.82 -11.13
C TYR A 67 2.57 -3.44 -10.86
N LEU A 68 2.13 -2.78 -11.92
CA LEU A 68 1.37 -1.53 -11.85
C LEU A 68 -0.07 -1.78 -12.31
N LEU A 69 -1.03 -1.16 -11.62
CA LEU A 69 -2.44 -1.26 -11.96
C LEU A 69 -2.95 0.08 -12.48
N THR A 70 -3.70 0.04 -13.58
CA THR A 70 -4.36 1.20 -14.17
C THR A 70 -5.87 0.98 -14.29
N TYR A 71 -6.62 2.06 -14.50
CA TYR A 71 -8.08 1.99 -14.59
C TYR A 71 -8.60 1.62 -15.98
N ASN A 72 -7.89 2.02 -17.05
CA ASN A 72 -8.33 1.83 -18.44
C ASN A 72 -7.14 1.71 -19.40
N GLU A 73 -7.43 1.39 -20.67
CA GLU A 73 -6.43 1.21 -21.74
C GLU A 73 -5.58 2.44 -22.01
N TRP A 74 -6.19 3.63 -21.94
CA TRP A 74 -5.45 4.87 -22.16
C TRP A 74 -4.35 5.06 -21.09
N SER A 75 -4.71 4.89 -19.82
CA SER A 75 -3.74 4.96 -18.72
C SER A 75 -2.72 3.83 -18.77
N LYS A 76 -3.14 2.61 -19.15
CA LYS A 76 -2.22 1.47 -19.35
C LYS A 76 -1.15 1.82 -20.39
N THR A 77 -1.57 2.30 -21.56
CA THR A 77 -0.66 2.67 -22.67
C THR A 77 0.34 3.75 -22.24
N LEU A 78 -0.12 4.76 -21.49
CA LEU A 78 0.76 5.81 -20.99
C LEU A 78 1.82 5.28 -20.03
N VAL A 79 1.43 4.42 -19.09
CA VAL A 79 2.33 3.86 -18.07
C VAL A 79 3.29 2.84 -18.70
N GLU A 80 2.83 2.03 -19.65
CA GLU A 80 3.71 1.10 -20.38
C GLU A 80 4.83 1.83 -21.11
N ARG A 81 4.54 2.96 -21.77
CA ARG A 81 5.56 3.80 -22.40
C ARG A 81 6.61 4.32 -21.41
N MET A 82 6.19 4.67 -20.19
CA MET A 82 7.11 5.11 -19.13
C MET A 82 7.99 3.95 -18.65
N VAL A 83 7.41 2.77 -18.43
CA VAL A 83 8.14 1.55 -18.05
C VAL A 83 9.17 1.17 -19.12
N GLU A 84 8.78 1.20 -20.41
CA GLU A 84 9.66 0.91 -21.54
C GLU A 84 10.79 1.93 -21.66
N ALA A 85 10.49 3.23 -21.54
CA ALA A 85 11.49 4.30 -21.63
C ALA A 85 12.62 4.17 -20.58
N GLU A 86 12.28 3.67 -19.40
CA GLU A 86 13.21 3.43 -18.30
C GLU A 86 13.85 2.02 -18.33
N ASN A 87 13.57 1.22 -19.37
CA ASN A 87 14.03 -0.17 -19.52
C ASN A 87 13.66 -1.07 -18.32
N LEU A 88 12.48 -0.81 -17.73
CA LEU A 88 11.98 -1.57 -16.59
C LEU A 88 11.16 -2.78 -17.05
N ASN A 89 11.25 -3.88 -16.31
CA ASN A 89 10.46 -5.09 -16.56
C ASN A 89 9.30 -5.19 -15.55
N ILE A 90 8.40 -4.20 -15.55
CA ILE A 90 7.25 -4.15 -14.63
C ILE A 90 5.95 -4.35 -15.42
N PRO A 91 5.21 -5.45 -15.18
CA PRO A 91 3.92 -5.66 -15.81
C PRO A 91 2.91 -4.56 -15.47
N VAL A 92 2.18 -4.07 -16.48
CA VAL A 92 1.09 -3.10 -16.31
C VAL A 92 -0.24 -3.77 -16.65
N HIS A 93 -1.20 -3.73 -15.71
CA HIS A 93 -2.51 -4.37 -15.87
C HIS A 93 -3.66 -3.40 -15.65
N ILE A 94 -4.79 -3.63 -16.32
CA ILE A 94 -6.03 -2.90 -16.01
C ILE A 94 -6.81 -3.65 -14.95
N LYS A 95 -7.19 -2.95 -13.88
CA LYS A 95 -8.04 -3.51 -12.83
C LYS A 95 -9.05 -2.48 -12.32
N LYS A 96 -10.19 -2.38 -13.00
CA LYS A 96 -11.28 -1.42 -12.68
C LYS A 96 -11.86 -1.57 -11.27
N THR A 97 -11.80 -2.78 -10.72
CA THR A 97 -12.33 -3.11 -9.40
C THR A 97 -11.29 -3.00 -8.29
N PHE A 98 -10.05 -2.60 -8.64
CA PHE A 98 -9.03 -2.38 -7.64
C PHE A 98 -9.43 -1.22 -6.75
N TYR A 99 -9.27 -1.43 -5.45
CA TYR A 99 -9.60 -0.49 -4.41
C TYR A 99 -8.41 -0.49 -3.45
N PHE A 100 -7.87 0.69 -3.18
CA PHE A 100 -6.77 0.93 -2.25
C PHE A 100 -7.30 1.62 -0.99
#